data_AF-A0A7X8EZD2-F1
#
_entry.id   AF-A0A7X8EZD2-F1
#
_cell.length_a   1.000
_cell.length_b   1.000
_cell.length_c   1.000
_cell.angle_alpha   90.00
_cell.angle_beta   90.00
_cell.angle_gamma   90.00
#
_symmetry.space_group_name_H-M   'P 1'
#
loop_
_entity.id
_entity.type
_entity.pdbx_description
1 polymer ?
#
loop_
_entity_poly.entity_id
_entity_poly.type
_entity_poly.pdbx_seq_one_letter_code
_entity_poly.pdbx_strand_id
1 'polypeptide(L)'
;MKTSVSAFAVLLLPFAYTQAEPEQSESAPPLPTHCVHGTSGVFITPTAYMVNPAPEGEFWGKPTISATAAFLRHKDYQSFVITENILGTIELGYALERIGLGDWPSEVRKAGLPRVDNEVYVHNFNLRYALIPEGGFDAKWMPAITVGSHFKWNDGLSTINRQLGGACNQLGADHTFGTEFTLTASKTIVGLLSNRLFSRPGSVTATPSTPACSALPANAKQPSKAVPSTF
;
A
#
# COMPACT_ATOMS: atom_id res chain seq x y z
N MET A 1 50.36 33.42 -45.10
CA MET A 1 49.24 32.59 -44.57
C MET A 1 48.92 33.10 -43.17
N LYS A 2 47.76 33.74 -42.97
CA LYS A 2 47.31 34.29 -41.69
C LYS A 2 46.06 33.52 -41.27
N THR A 3 46.18 32.72 -40.21
CA THR A 3 45.07 32.00 -39.58
C THR A 3 44.30 32.98 -38.70
N SER A 4 43.00 33.15 -38.98
CA SER A 4 42.06 33.88 -38.14
C SER A 4 41.29 32.86 -37.30
N VAL A 5 41.29 33.02 -35.98
CA VAL A 5 40.49 32.24 -35.05
C VAL A 5 39.31 33.11 -34.63
N SER A 6 38.10 32.76 -35.06
CA SER A 6 36.86 33.37 -34.59
C SER A 6 36.37 32.64 -33.35
N ALA A 7 36.29 33.35 -32.22
CA ALA A 7 35.64 32.88 -31.00
C ALA A 7 34.11 33.05 -31.14
N PHE A 8 33.37 31.95 -31.04
CA PHE A 8 31.91 31.95 -30.92
C PHE A 8 31.54 32.10 -29.44
N ALA A 9 30.94 33.23 -29.07
CA ALA A 9 30.32 33.41 -27.75
C ALA A 9 28.87 32.92 -27.82
N VAL A 10 28.56 31.83 -27.11
CA VAL A 10 27.18 31.35 -26.93
C VAL A 10 26.55 32.14 -25.79
N LEU A 11 25.53 32.94 -26.11
CA LEU A 11 24.73 33.70 -25.16
C LEU A 11 23.66 32.76 -24.55
N LEU A 12 23.84 32.36 -23.29
CA LEU A 12 22.82 31.64 -22.52
C LEU A 12 21.84 32.66 -21.91
N LEU A 13 20.60 32.66 -22.39
CA LEU A 13 19.50 33.38 -21.75
C LEU A 13 18.92 32.53 -20.61
N PRO A 14 18.70 33.09 -19.41
CA PRO A 14 18.02 32.37 -18.35
C PRO A 14 16.52 32.30 -18.65
N PHE A 15 16.01 31.08 -18.85
CA PHE A 15 14.57 30.79 -18.79
C PHE A 15 14.11 30.97 -17.34
N ALA A 16 13.40 32.07 -17.06
CA ALA A 16 12.68 32.22 -15.80
C ALA A 16 11.49 31.25 -15.80
N TYR A 17 11.62 30.15 -15.05
CA TYR A 17 10.51 29.27 -14.74
C TYR A 17 9.62 29.99 -13.71
N THR A 18 8.45 30.48 -14.14
CA THR A 18 7.39 30.85 -13.21
C THR A 18 6.88 29.56 -12.57
N GLN A 19 7.25 29.32 -11.31
CA GLN A 19 6.59 28.31 -10.50
C GLN A 19 5.18 28.78 -10.19
N ALA A 20 4.17 28.12 -10.77
CA ALA A 20 2.80 28.23 -10.29
C ALA A 20 2.75 27.61 -8.88
N GLU A 21 2.31 28.40 -7.91
CA GLU A 21 2.05 27.96 -6.54
C GLU A 21 0.89 26.93 -6.58
N PRO A 22 1.06 25.74 -5.99
CA PRO A 22 0.00 24.73 -6.03
C PRO A 22 -1.19 25.23 -5.22
N GLU A 23 -2.34 25.40 -5.89
CA GLU A 23 -3.61 25.64 -5.22
C GLU A 23 -3.82 24.53 -4.18
N GLN A 24 -4.09 24.96 -2.95
CA GLN A 24 -4.35 24.09 -1.82
C GLN A 24 -5.63 23.30 -2.12
N SER A 25 -5.47 22.07 -2.62
CA SER A 25 -6.59 21.19 -2.91
C SER A 25 -7.46 21.04 -1.66
N GLU A 26 -8.75 21.34 -1.77
CA GLU A 26 -9.80 20.83 -0.89
C GLU A 26 -9.45 19.36 -0.57
N SER A 27 -9.33 19.02 0.72
CA SER A 27 -8.64 17.81 1.18
C SER A 27 -8.92 16.59 0.29
N ALA A 28 -7.95 16.24 -0.56
CA ALA A 28 -8.10 15.11 -1.47
C ALA A 28 -8.49 13.88 -0.63
N PRO A 29 -9.42 13.03 -1.11
CA PRO A 29 -9.79 11.80 -0.41
C PRO A 29 -8.53 11.05 0.03
N PRO A 30 -8.49 10.52 1.27
CA PRO A 30 -7.34 9.78 1.73
C PRO A 30 -7.03 8.66 0.73
N LEU A 31 -5.77 8.59 0.29
CA LEU A 31 -5.35 7.58 -0.67
C LEU A 31 -5.69 6.19 -0.12
N PRO A 32 -6.52 5.41 -0.82
CA PRO A 32 -6.87 4.08 -0.35
C PRO A 32 -5.61 3.21 -0.32
N THR A 33 -5.46 2.44 0.75
CA THR A 33 -4.48 1.36 0.81
C THR A 33 -4.92 0.20 -0.10
N HIS A 34 -4.15 -0.89 -0.13
CA HIS A 34 -4.65 -2.12 -0.74
C HIS A 34 -5.52 -2.91 0.23
N CYS A 35 -6.61 -3.45 -0.30
CA CYS A 35 -7.21 -4.64 0.25
C CYS A 35 -6.29 -5.84 0.07
N VAL A 36 -6.45 -6.82 0.95
CA VAL A 36 -5.75 -8.10 0.92
C VAL A 36 -5.94 -8.88 -0.38
N HIS A 37 -6.98 -8.54 -1.13
CA HIS A 37 -7.33 -9.13 -2.41
C HIS A 37 -6.65 -8.48 -3.61
N GLY A 38 -5.99 -7.34 -3.43
CA GLY A 38 -5.29 -6.65 -4.52
C GLY A 38 -6.08 -5.55 -5.21
N THR A 39 -7.06 -4.98 -4.52
CA THR A 39 -7.83 -3.80 -4.96
C THR A 39 -7.63 -2.64 -4.01
N SER A 40 -7.96 -1.42 -4.41
CA SER A 40 -8.06 -0.31 -3.47
C SER A 40 -9.05 -0.59 -2.32
N GLY A 41 -8.69 -0.14 -1.12
CA GLY A 41 -9.55 -0.15 0.04
C GLY A 41 -8.77 -0.16 1.36
N VAL A 42 -9.39 -0.72 2.39
CA VAL A 42 -8.79 -0.86 3.72
C VAL A 42 -8.92 -2.31 4.17
N PHE A 43 -7.78 -3.02 4.19
CA PHE A 43 -7.67 -4.41 4.62
C PHE A 43 -8.61 -5.38 3.87
N ILE A 44 -9.85 -5.59 4.31
CA ILE A 44 -10.84 -6.45 3.63
C ILE A 44 -11.94 -5.67 2.92
N THR A 45 -12.00 -4.35 3.13
CA THR A 45 -13.12 -3.52 2.67
C THR A 45 -12.69 -2.69 1.46
N PRO A 46 -13.17 -3.02 0.24
CA PRO A 46 -12.84 -2.24 -0.95
C PRO A 46 -13.47 -0.84 -0.87
N THR A 47 -12.78 0.16 -1.43
CA THR A 47 -13.32 1.53 -1.57
C THR A 47 -13.48 1.88 -3.04
N ALA A 48 -14.33 2.84 -3.40
CA ALA A 48 -14.56 3.18 -4.80
C ALA A 48 -13.40 3.99 -5.42
N TYR A 49 -12.51 4.57 -4.63
CA TYR A 49 -11.35 5.34 -5.09
C TYR A 49 -10.29 4.44 -5.73
N MET A 50 -9.55 4.88 -6.74
CA MET A 50 -8.46 4.08 -7.33
C MET A 50 -7.17 4.16 -6.50
N VAL A 51 -6.37 3.10 -6.49
CA VAL A 51 -5.00 3.15 -5.94
C VAL A 51 -4.12 3.94 -6.89
N ASN A 52 -3.56 5.04 -6.39
CA ASN A 52 -2.55 5.85 -7.07
C ASN A 52 -2.84 6.09 -8.59
N PRO A 53 -3.97 6.76 -8.90
CA PRO A 53 -4.38 6.98 -10.28
C PRO A 53 -3.36 7.80 -11.07
N ALA A 54 -3.34 7.63 -12.40
CA ALA A 54 -2.54 8.47 -13.28
C ALA A 54 -2.89 9.95 -13.09
N PRO A 55 -1.89 10.85 -13.02
CA PRO A 55 -2.13 12.28 -13.13
C PRO A 55 -2.90 12.64 -14.40
N GLU A 56 -3.60 13.76 -14.40
CA GLU A 56 -4.34 14.22 -15.58
C GLU A 56 -3.42 14.33 -16.81
N GLY A 57 -3.82 13.69 -17.91
CA GLY A 57 -3.06 13.66 -19.15
C GLY A 57 -1.96 12.59 -19.22
N GLU A 58 -1.71 11.85 -18.13
CA GLU A 58 -0.78 10.72 -18.13
C GLU A 58 -1.50 9.39 -18.41
N PHE A 59 -0.80 8.48 -19.09
CA PHE A 59 -1.36 7.17 -19.42
C PHE A 59 -1.22 6.17 -18.27
N TRP A 60 -0.12 6.24 -17.52
CA TRP A 60 0.22 5.31 -16.44
C TRP A 60 0.18 6.02 -15.09
N GLY A 61 -0.44 5.36 -14.11
CA GLY A 61 -0.22 5.67 -12.70
C GLY A 61 1.17 5.20 -12.25
N LYS A 62 1.47 5.31 -10.96
CA LYS A 62 2.69 4.67 -10.43
C LYS A 62 2.35 3.29 -9.87
N PRO A 63 3.21 2.28 -10.08
CA PRO A 63 3.01 0.97 -9.49
C PRO A 63 2.92 1.11 -7.98
N THR A 64 1.96 0.41 -7.39
CA THR A 64 1.79 0.37 -5.94
C THR A 64 1.89 -1.07 -5.48
N ILE A 65 2.70 -1.31 -4.46
CA ILE A 65 2.88 -2.61 -3.83
C ILE A 65 2.39 -2.58 -2.39
N SER A 66 1.84 -3.69 -1.93
CA SER A 66 1.47 -3.88 -0.52
C SER A 66 1.78 -5.30 -0.08
N ALA A 67 2.20 -5.42 1.18
CA ALA A 67 2.33 -6.68 1.87
C ALA A 67 1.46 -6.61 3.13
N THR A 68 0.57 -7.58 3.28
CA THR A 68 -0.33 -7.68 4.44
C THR A 68 -0.15 -9.04 5.09
N ALA A 69 -0.05 -9.06 6.42
CA ALA A 69 -0.04 -10.30 7.20
C ALA A 69 -1.07 -10.19 8.33
N ALA A 70 -1.82 -11.27 8.55
CA ALA A 70 -2.74 -11.41 9.66
C ALA A 70 -2.50 -12.75 10.34
N PHE A 71 -2.26 -12.72 11.66
CA PHE A 71 -2.00 -13.90 12.47
C PHE A 71 -3.19 -14.12 13.40
N LEU A 72 -3.99 -15.16 13.12
CA LEU A 72 -5.21 -15.51 13.84
C LEU A 72 -5.00 -16.80 14.64
N ARG A 73 -4.28 -16.75 15.77
CA ARG A 73 -3.98 -17.88 16.69
C ARG A 73 -3.52 -19.18 16.01
N HIS A 74 -4.46 -19.94 15.44
CA HIS A 74 -4.27 -21.22 14.76
C HIS A 74 -4.18 -21.09 13.25
N LYS A 75 -4.49 -19.93 12.66
CA LYS A 75 -4.40 -19.68 11.21
C LYS A 75 -3.60 -18.43 10.95
N ASP A 76 -2.94 -18.39 9.80
CA ASP A 76 -2.22 -17.22 9.36
C ASP A 76 -2.54 -16.93 7.89
N TYR A 77 -2.47 -15.66 7.55
CA TYR A 77 -2.78 -15.14 6.24
C TYR A 77 -1.70 -14.15 5.83
N GLN A 78 -1.21 -14.29 4.61
CA GLN A 78 -0.25 -13.36 4.04
C GLN A 78 -0.70 -13.02 2.62
N SER A 79 -0.56 -11.76 2.23
CA SER A 79 -0.88 -11.31 0.89
C SER A 79 0.19 -10.35 0.39
N PHE A 80 0.64 -10.57 -0.84
CA PHE A 80 1.50 -9.67 -1.58
C PHE A 80 0.74 -9.17 -2.80
N VAL A 81 0.60 -7.86 -2.90
CA VAL A 81 -0.22 -7.17 -3.88
C VAL A 81 0.66 -6.25 -4.71
N ILE A 82 0.41 -6.25 -6.01
CA ILE A 82 0.88 -5.23 -6.93
C ILE A 82 -0.29 -4.71 -7.75
N THR A 83 -0.39 -3.39 -7.91
CA THR A 83 -1.40 -2.76 -8.76
C THR A 83 -0.78 -1.68 -9.62
N GLU A 84 -1.33 -1.52 -10.81
CA GLU A 84 -1.02 -0.46 -11.76
C GLU A 84 -2.32 0.21 -12.17
N ASN A 85 -2.30 1.53 -12.31
CA ASN A 85 -3.45 2.28 -12.82
C ASN A 85 -3.19 2.75 -14.25
N ILE A 86 -4.23 2.74 -15.08
CA ILE A 86 -4.21 3.17 -16.47
C ILE A 86 -5.25 4.28 -16.63
N LEU A 87 -4.83 5.42 -17.19
CA LEU A 87 -5.68 6.59 -17.50
C LEU A 87 -6.46 7.17 -16.31
N GLY A 88 -6.00 6.91 -15.08
CA GLY A 88 -6.69 7.36 -13.86
C GLY A 88 -7.99 6.62 -13.54
N THR A 89 -8.46 5.74 -14.44
CA THR A 89 -9.82 5.16 -14.38
C THR A 89 -9.82 3.64 -14.33
N ILE A 90 -8.79 2.98 -14.87
CA ILE A 90 -8.68 1.52 -14.88
C ILE A 90 -7.60 1.11 -13.88
N GLU A 91 -7.93 0.21 -12.96
CA GLU A 91 -6.97 -0.38 -12.00
C GLU A 91 -6.82 -1.86 -12.31
N LEU A 92 -5.58 -2.26 -12.56
CA LEU A 92 -5.17 -3.65 -12.72
C LEU A 92 -4.42 -4.07 -11.45
N GLY A 93 -4.77 -5.21 -10.90
CA GLY A 93 -4.18 -5.73 -9.69
C GLY A 93 -3.87 -7.21 -9.78
N TYR A 94 -2.80 -7.61 -9.10
CA TYR A 94 -2.51 -9.00 -8.83
C TYR A 94 -2.17 -9.15 -7.35
N ALA A 95 -2.79 -10.13 -6.70
CA ALA A 95 -2.47 -10.53 -5.35
C ALA A 95 -2.09 -12.01 -5.31
N LEU A 96 -0.99 -12.29 -4.61
CA LEU A 96 -0.62 -13.64 -4.19
C LEU A 96 -0.95 -13.77 -2.71
N GLU A 97 -1.95 -14.60 -2.41
CA GLU A 97 -2.42 -14.86 -1.05
C GLU A 97 -1.94 -16.24 -0.60
N ARG A 98 -1.27 -16.31 0.54
CA ARG A 98 -0.93 -17.55 1.23
C ARG A 98 -1.85 -17.70 2.43
N ILE A 99 -2.65 -18.76 2.43
CA ILE A 99 -3.61 -19.06 3.49
C ILE A 99 -3.11 -20.29 4.25
N GLY A 100 -2.75 -20.10 5.52
CA GLY A 100 -2.45 -21.19 6.44
C GLY A 100 -3.70 -21.95 6.83
N LEU A 101 -3.68 -23.28 6.67
CA LEU A 101 -4.80 -24.16 7.04
C LEU A 101 -4.85 -24.44 8.55
N GLY A 102 -3.78 -24.09 9.27
CA GLY A 102 -3.71 -24.17 10.72
C GLY A 102 -3.68 -25.59 11.24
N ASP A 103 -4.54 -25.91 12.20
CA ASP A 103 -4.63 -27.25 12.79
C ASP A 103 -5.37 -28.26 11.89
N TRP A 104 -6.04 -27.81 10.82
CA TRP A 104 -6.85 -28.67 9.95
C TRP A 104 -6.10 -29.88 9.37
N PRO A 105 -4.88 -29.74 8.81
CA PRO A 105 -4.08 -30.88 8.36
C PRO A 105 -3.79 -31.91 9.46
N SER A 106 -3.64 -31.45 10.70
CA SER A 106 -3.43 -32.33 11.84
C SER A 106 -4.69 -33.10 12.21
N GLU A 107 -5.87 -32.47 12.14
CA GLU A 107 -7.17 -33.10 12.39
C GLU A 107 -7.52 -34.12 11.30
N VAL A 108 -7.24 -33.82 10.03
CA VAL A 108 -7.36 -34.76 8.92
C VAL A 108 -6.53 -36.01 9.18
N ARG A 109 -5.28 -35.84 9.64
CA ARG A 109 -4.41 -36.96 10.00
C ARG A 109 -4.93 -37.75 11.21
N LYS A 110 -5.48 -37.08 12.23
CA LYS A 110 -6.09 -37.74 13.40
C LYS A 110 -7.33 -38.56 13.01
N ALA A 111 -8.07 -38.12 11.99
CA ALA A 111 -9.20 -38.86 11.42
C ALA A 111 -8.76 -40.09 10.58
N GLY A 112 -7.46 -40.37 10.47
CA GLY A 112 -6.93 -41.52 9.72
C GLY A 112 -6.80 -41.26 8.22
N LEU A 113 -6.94 -40.02 7.76
CA LEU A 113 -6.80 -39.64 6.35
C LEU A 113 -5.34 -39.32 6.00
N PRO A 114 -4.98 -39.33 4.69
CA PRO A 114 -3.64 -39.01 4.23
C PRO A 114 -3.17 -37.62 4.66
N ARG A 115 -1.84 -37.43 4.70
CA ARG A 115 -1.25 -36.13 4.97
C ARG A 115 -1.66 -35.14 3.88
N VAL A 116 -2.15 -33.98 4.31
CA VAL A 116 -2.47 -32.84 3.44
C VAL A 116 -1.49 -31.70 3.67
N ASP A 117 -1.39 -30.80 2.70
CA ASP A 117 -0.54 -29.62 2.78
C ASP A 117 -1.01 -28.66 3.89
N ASN A 118 -0.11 -27.83 4.41
CA ASN A 118 -0.39 -26.93 5.54
C ASN A 118 -0.91 -25.56 5.12
N GLU A 119 -0.83 -25.26 3.84
CA GLU A 119 -1.14 -23.96 3.28
C GLU A 119 -1.66 -24.11 1.85
N VAL A 120 -2.42 -23.12 1.40
CA VAL A 120 -2.87 -23.00 0.02
C VAL A 120 -2.51 -21.61 -0.50
N TYR A 121 -2.08 -21.57 -1.75
CA TYR A 121 -1.86 -20.34 -2.48
C TYR A 121 -3.09 -20.01 -3.33
N VAL A 122 -3.51 -18.75 -3.27
CA VAL A 122 -4.59 -18.20 -4.08
C VAL A 122 -4.03 -17.02 -4.86
N HIS A 123 -4.14 -17.12 -6.17
CA HIS A 123 -3.83 -16.04 -7.10
C HIS A 123 -5.11 -15.25 -7.34
N ASN A 124 -5.06 -13.94 -7.15
CA ASN A 124 -6.20 -13.06 -7.40
C ASN A 124 -5.83 -11.97 -8.40
N PHE A 125 -6.52 -11.96 -9.54
CA PHE A 125 -6.35 -10.96 -10.59
C PHE A 125 -7.54 -10.03 -10.57
N ASN A 126 -7.27 -8.73 -10.44
CA ASN A 126 -8.30 -7.72 -10.29
C ASN A 126 -8.28 -6.77 -11.47
N LEU A 127 -9.46 -6.51 -12.01
CA LEU A 127 -9.71 -5.45 -12.97
C LEU A 127 -10.82 -4.57 -12.41
N ARG A 128 -10.58 -3.27 -12.36
CA ARG A 128 -11.56 -2.30 -11.86
C ARG A 128 -11.64 -1.09 -12.76
N TYR A 129 -12.83 -0.50 -12.80
CA TYR A 129 -13.12 0.67 -13.59
C TYR A 129 -13.91 1.68 -12.76
N ALA A 130 -13.36 2.88 -12.62
CA ALA A 130 -14.02 4.03 -12.03
C ALA A 130 -15.12 4.52 -12.98
N LEU A 131 -16.37 4.23 -12.64
CA LEU A 131 -17.54 4.55 -13.46
C LEU A 131 -17.96 6.01 -13.26
N ILE A 132 -18.01 6.45 -12.00
CA ILE A 132 -18.41 7.81 -11.62
C ILE A 132 -17.42 8.30 -10.56
N PRO A 133 -16.70 9.41 -10.80
CA PRO A 133 -15.88 10.02 -9.76
C PRO A 133 -16.78 10.62 -8.66
N GLU A 134 -16.23 10.78 -7.46
CA GLU A 134 -16.96 11.46 -6.39
C GLU A 134 -17.35 12.88 -6.83
N GLY A 135 -18.59 13.30 -6.58
CA GLY A 135 -19.09 14.60 -7.04
C GLY A 135 -19.40 14.68 -8.54
N GLY A 136 -19.35 13.55 -9.27
CA GLY A 136 -19.69 13.50 -10.69
C GLY A 136 -21.08 14.04 -11.02
N PHE A 137 -21.29 14.45 -12.26
CA PHE A 137 -22.51 15.12 -12.75
C PHE A 137 -22.84 16.44 -12.03
N ASP A 138 -21.81 17.16 -11.58
CA ASP A 138 -21.93 18.40 -10.80
C ASP A 138 -22.77 18.26 -9.51
N ALA A 139 -22.95 17.03 -9.05
CA ALA A 139 -23.78 16.69 -7.90
C ALA A 139 -22.89 16.41 -6.69
N LYS A 140 -22.74 17.39 -5.78
CA LYS A 140 -21.93 17.26 -4.55
C LYS A 140 -22.27 16.04 -3.68
N TRP A 141 -23.51 15.54 -3.76
CA TRP A 141 -23.95 14.36 -3.01
C TRP A 141 -23.55 13.03 -3.67
N MET A 142 -23.16 13.02 -4.95
CA MET A 142 -22.82 11.82 -5.71
C MET A 142 -21.61 11.09 -5.09
N PRO A 143 -21.72 9.80 -4.72
CA PRO A 143 -20.58 9.01 -4.31
C PRO A 143 -19.69 8.65 -5.52
N ALA A 144 -18.42 8.35 -5.27
CA ALA A 144 -17.62 7.62 -6.24
C ALA A 144 -18.21 6.22 -6.44
N ILE A 145 -18.31 5.76 -7.68
CA ILE A 145 -18.82 4.43 -8.04
C ILE A 145 -17.79 3.75 -8.93
N THR A 146 -17.46 2.52 -8.55
CA THR A 146 -16.50 1.67 -9.26
C THR A 146 -17.08 0.28 -9.45
N VAL A 147 -16.87 -0.27 -10.63
CA VAL A 147 -17.16 -1.68 -10.94
C VAL A 147 -15.86 -2.45 -10.99
N GLY A 148 -15.90 -3.74 -10.67
CA GLY A 148 -14.73 -4.59 -10.71
C GLY A 148 -15.06 -6.04 -10.98
N SER A 149 -14.08 -6.75 -11.50
CA SER A 149 -14.04 -8.21 -11.63
C SER A 149 -12.78 -8.75 -10.98
N HIS A 150 -12.92 -9.83 -10.22
CA HIS A 150 -11.85 -10.48 -9.46
C HIS A 150 -11.81 -11.93 -9.91
N PHE A 151 -10.74 -12.34 -10.56
CA PHE A 151 -10.52 -13.73 -10.95
C PHE A 151 -9.58 -14.38 -9.94
N LYS A 152 -10.11 -15.35 -9.21
CA LYS A 152 -9.37 -16.10 -8.19
C LYS A 152 -9.05 -17.49 -8.70
N TRP A 153 -7.81 -17.92 -8.51
CA TRP A 153 -7.36 -19.26 -8.84
C TRP A 153 -6.58 -19.87 -7.68
N ASN A 154 -7.03 -21.03 -7.20
CA ASN A 154 -6.44 -21.80 -6.11
C ASN A 154 -5.62 -22.97 -6.69
N ASP A 155 -4.31 -22.96 -6.42
CA ASP A 155 -3.39 -24.00 -6.91
C ASP A 155 -3.35 -25.23 -5.98
N GLY A 156 -3.64 -25.04 -4.69
CA GLY A 156 -3.56 -26.11 -3.68
C GLY A 156 -4.73 -27.10 -3.69
N LEU A 157 -5.93 -26.67 -4.11
CA LEU A 157 -7.17 -27.44 -3.96
C LEU A 157 -7.14 -28.78 -4.70
N SER A 158 -6.58 -28.81 -5.91
CA SER A 158 -6.50 -30.03 -6.72
C SER A 158 -5.58 -31.08 -6.08
N THR A 159 -4.50 -30.64 -5.45
CA THR A 159 -3.55 -31.50 -4.74
C THR A 159 -4.15 -32.04 -3.44
N ILE A 160 -4.83 -31.18 -2.67
CA ILE A 160 -5.55 -31.60 -1.46
C ILE A 160 -6.65 -32.60 -1.79
N ASN A 161 -7.44 -32.35 -2.85
CA ASN A 161 -8.49 -33.27 -3.27
C ASN A 161 -7.95 -34.65 -3.66
N ARG A 162 -6.82 -34.68 -4.37
CA ARG A 162 -6.13 -35.94 -4.72
C ARG A 162 -5.62 -36.68 -3.48
N GLN A 163 -5.06 -35.96 -2.50
CA GLN A 163 -4.63 -36.52 -1.22
C GLN A 163 -5.82 -37.07 -0.41
N LEU A 164 -6.99 -36.45 -0.50
CA LEU A 164 -8.22 -36.88 0.16
C LEU A 164 -9.07 -37.87 -0.64
N GLY A 165 -8.53 -38.44 -1.72
CA GLY A 165 -9.24 -39.46 -2.52
C GLY A 165 -10.52 -38.94 -3.21
N GLY A 166 -10.58 -37.65 -3.55
CA GLY A 166 -11.75 -37.05 -4.19
C GLY A 166 -12.80 -36.48 -3.24
N ALA A 167 -12.54 -36.47 -1.91
CA ALA A 167 -13.51 -36.00 -0.93
C ALA A 167 -13.90 -34.52 -1.12
N CYS A 168 -12.98 -33.65 -1.55
CA CYS A 168 -13.32 -32.24 -1.79
C CYS A 168 -14.36 -32.12 -2.91
N ASN A 169 -14.24 -32.90 -3.98
CA ASN A 169 -15.24 -32.91 -5.05
C ASN A 169 -16.60 -33.42 -4.56
N GLN A 170 -16.61 -34.47 -3.72
CA GLN A 170 -17.86 -34.98 -3.15
C GLN A 170 -18.56 -33.97 -2.23
N LEU A 171 -17.78 -33.08 -1.60
CA LEU A 171 -18.27 -32.01 -0.73
C LEU A 171 -18.60 -30.70 -1.49
N GLY A 172 -18.47 -30.68 -2.83
CA GLY A 172 -18.73 -29.50 -3.67
C GLY A 172 -17.61 -28.47 -3.72
N ALA A 173 -16.40 -28.82 -3.27
CA ALA A 173 -15.19 -28.04 -3.44
C ALA A 173 -14.39 -28.54 -4.66
N ASP A 174 -15.04 -28.57 -5.81
CA ASP A 174 -14.56 -29.10 -7.10
C ASP A 174 -14.04 -28.02 -8.07
N HIS A 175 -14.20 -26.75 -7.72
CA HIS A 175 -13.79 -25.62 -8.54
C HIS A 175 -12.46 -25.04 -8.05
N THR A 176 -11.44 -25.03 -8.92
CA THR A 176 -10.13 -24.46 -8.61
C THR A 176 -10.07 -22.95 -8.89
N PHE A 177 -11.05 -22.39 -9.57
CA PHE A 177 -11.10 -20.96 -9.87
C PHE A 177 -12.52 -20.41 -9.76
N GLY A 178 -12.62 -19.09 -9.61
CA GLY A 178 -13.89 -18.37 -9.54
C GLY A 178 -13.73 -16.94 -10.03
N THR A 179 -14.84 -16.34 -10.46
CA THR A 179 -14.89 -14.91 -10.82
C THR A 179 -15.96 -14.24 -9.98
N GLU A 180 -15.59 -13.12 -9.37
CA GLU A 180 -16.49 -12.28 -8.58
C GLU A 180 -16.62 -10.93 -9.26
N PHE A 181 -17.84 -10.38 -9.27
CA PHE A 181 -18.11 -9.03 -9.75
C PHE A 181 -18.50 -8.15 -8.56
N THR A 182 -17.91 -6.96 -8.49
CA THR A 182 -18.11 -6.03 -7.39
C THR A 182 -18.57 -4.68 -7.90
N LEU A 183 -19.54 -4.09 -7.20
CA LEU A 183 -19.93 -2.70 -7.35
C LEU A 183 -19.67 -2.00 -6.01
N THR A 184 -18.80 -1.01 -6.02
CA THR A 184 -18.41 -0.29 -4.80
C THR A 184 -18.82 1.17 -4.93
N ALA A 185 -19.54 1.69 -3.93
CA ALA A 185 -19.84 3.10 -3.78
C ALA A 185 -19.13 3.64 -2.53
N SER A 186 -18.45 4.77 -2.63
CA SER A 186 -17.78 5.42 -1.49
C SER A 186 -17.93 6.93 -1.55
N LYS A 187 -18.06 7.55 -0.38
CA LYS A 187 -18.18 9.00 -0.23
C LYS A 187 -17.32 9.46 0.93
N THR A 188 -16.55 10.53 0.73
CA THR A 188 -15.76 11.12 1.80
C THR A 188 -16.65 12.06 2.60
N ILE A 189 -16.76 11.82 3.91
CA ILE A 189 -17.42 12.73 4.83
C ILE A 189 -16.35 13.48 5.60
N VAL A 190 -16.09 14.73 5.22
CA VAL A 190 -15.12 15.61 5.88
C VAL A 190 -15.80 16.37 7.02
N GLY A 191 -15.12 16.52 8.16
CA GLY A 191 -15.53 17.42 9.24
C GLY A 191 -16.54 16.87 10.26
N LEU A 192 -17.00 15.62 10.13
CA LEU A 192 -17.94 15.02 11.08
C LEU A 192 -17.25 14.43 12.33
N LEU A 193 -16.04 13.89 12.16
CA LEU A 193 -15.19 13.40 13.25
C LEU A 193 -14.09 14.42 13.51
N SER A 194 -13.97 14.90 14.75
CA SER A 194 -12.89 15.80 15.11
C SER A 194 -11.54 15.16 14.76
N ASN A 195 -10.63 15.94 14.17
CA ASN A 195 -9.27 15.55 13.75
C ASN A 195 -8.36 15.00 14.88
N ARG A 196 -8.91 14.68 16.06
CA ARG A 196 -8.21 14.17 17.24
C ARG A 196 -8.07 12.65 17.29
N LEU A 197 -8.71 11.89 16.40
CA LEU A 197 -8.60 10.42 16.36
C LEU A 197 -7.41 9.90 15.55
N PHE A 198 -6.85 10.73 14.66
CA PHE A 198 -5.65 10.40 13.88
C PHE A 198 -4.58 11.46 14.10
N SER A 199 -3.87 11.38 15.23
CA SER A 199 -2.62 12.13 15.36
C SER A 199 -1.62 11.57 14.35
N ARG A 200 -1.38 12.31 13.27
CA ARG A 200 -0.20 12.17 12.43
C ARG A 200 1.04 12.10 13.35
N PRO A 201 1.93 11.10 13.23
CA PRO A 201 3.20 11.12 13.95
C PRO A 201 3.89 12.44 13.62
N GLY A 202 4.22 13.21 14.66
CA GLY A 202 4.63 14.60 14.53
C GLY A 202 5.72 14.78 13.49
N SER A 203 5.53 15.79 12.63
CA SER A 203 6.65 16.48 12.02
C SER A 203 7.54 16.97 13.15
N VAL A 204 8.65 16.27 13.38
CA VAL A 204 9.75 16.81 14.18
C VAL A 204 10.28 17.99 13.37
N THR A 205 9.86 19.19 13.76
CA THR A 205 10.46 20.44 13.28
C THR A 205 11.89 20.44 13.81
N ALA A 206 12.84 20.01 12.98
CA ALA A 206 14.25 20.14 13.27
C ALA A 206 14.59 21.64 13.33
N THR A 207 14.78 22.18 14.53
CA THR A 207 15.39 23.49 14.71
C THR A 207 16.86 23.40 14.26
N PRO A 208 17.33 24.22 13.31
CA PRO A 208 18.71 24.17 12.87
C PRO A 208 19.61 24.80 13.94
N SER A 209 20.45 23.99 14.61
CA SER A 209 21.57 24.50 15.39
C SER A 209 22.79 24.65 14.47
N THR A 210 23.10 25.89 14.10
CA THR A 210 24.34 26.30 13.42
C THR A 210 25.58 25.92 14.26
N PRO A 211 26.70 25.49 13.64
CA PRO A 211 27.84 24.91 14.35
C PRO A 211 28.80 25.98 14.88
N ALA A 212 29.43 25.73 16.02
CA ALA A 212 30.60 26.49 16.47
C ALA A 212 31.64 25.52 17.05
N CYS A 213 32.62 25.20 16.21
CA CYS A 213 33.92 24.66 16.61
C CYS A 213 34.81 25.86 16.95
N SER A 214 35.27 26.01 18.20
CA SER A 214 36.63 26.44 18.53
C SER A 214 36.83 26.72 20.04
N ALA A 215 37.99 26.24 20.52
CA ALA A 215 38.85 26.81 21.56
C ALA A 215 38.59 26.50 23.05
N LEU A 216 39.40 25.57 23.56
CA LEU A 216 40.02 25.60 24.91
C LEU A 216 40.82 26.91 25.11
N PRO A 217 41.00 27.38 26.36
CA PRO A 217 42.28 27.10 27.03
C PRO A 217 42.25 26.87 28.56
N ALA A 218 43.17 26.00 28.98
CA ALA A 218 44.12 26.07 30.10
C ALA A 218 43.72 26.62 31.49
N ASN A 219 43.61 25.68 32.45
CA ASN A 219 44.53 25.48 33.60
C ASN A 219 44.80 26.65 34.59
N ALA A 220 44.32 26.50 35.83
CA ALA A 220 44.98 27.04 37.02
C ALA A 220 44.72 26.17 38.29
N LYS A 221 45.80 25.52 38.75
CA LYS A 221 46.19 25.07 40.11
C LYS A 221 45.18 25.26 41.27
N GLN A 222 44.76 24.23 42.02
CA GLN A 222 45.44 23.36 43.04
C GLN A 222 44.92 23.69 44.49
N PRO A 223 45.22 22.90 45.54
CA PRO A 223 44.27 22.03 46.26
C PRO A 223 44.07 22.40 47.76
N SER A 224 43.17 21.72 48.51
CA SER A 224 43.53 21.09 49.80
C SER A 224 42.35 20.45 50.58
N LYS A 225 42.62 19.22 51.05
CA LYS A 225 42.43 18.69 52.43
C LYS A 225 41.06 18.22 52.97
N ALA A 226 41.15 16.97 53.46
CA ALA A 226 40.61 16.38 54.70
C ALA A 226 39.25 15.63 54.68
N VAL A 227 39.27 14.29 54.47
CA VAL A 227 39.27 13.19 55.51
C VAL A 227 38.24 13.32 56.66
N PRO A 228 37.66 12.23 57.26
CA PRO A 228 37.50 10.81 56.89
C PRO A 228 36.10 10.17 57.17
N SER A 229 35.99 8.87 56.79
CA SER A 229 35.35 7.68 57.44
C SER A 229 34.07 7.85 58.28
N THR A 230 33.12 6.90 58.32
CA THR A 230 33.29 5.50 58.76
C THR A 230 31.94 4.77 58.65
N PHE A 231 32.03 3.45 58.47
CA PHE A 231 31.01 2.38 58.52
C PHE A 231 30.21 2.09 57.25
#